data_AF-A0A0Q3QPN1-F1
#
_entry.id   AF-A0A0Q3QPN1-F1
#
_cell.length_a   1.000
_cell.length_b   1.000
_cell.length_c   1.000
_cell.angle_alpha   90.00
_cell.angle_beta   90.00
_cell.angle_gamma   90.00
#
_symmetry.space_group_name_H-M   'P 1'
#
loop_
_entity.id
_entity.type
_entity.pdbx_description
1 polymer ?
#
loop_
_entity_poly.entity_id
_entity_poly.type
_entity_poly.pdbx_seq_one_letter_code
_entity_poly.pdbx_strand_id
1 'polypeptide(L)'
;MRSKEILFVVAFMLIISIAIGATKLSTPQSSETDDQTPQKVETVSIPQLEVEGREASATMVLLGAPPMQPADHIDRWNPEIHHESCMTCHAVPETGAPTPPANHYYDEDTKGTIFRDNCQQCHATQNDSKTAFNEEEK
;
A
#
# COMPACT_ATOMS: atom_id res chain seq x y z
N MET A 1 -16.69 -41.22 -41.76
CA MET A 1 -16.30 -40.57 -40.48
C MET A 1 -15.45 -39.32 -40.69
N ARG A 2 -14.43 -39.35 -41.56
CA ARG A 2 -13.57 -38.19 -41.86
C ARG A 2 -14.27 -36.89 -42.32
N SER A 3 -15.42 -36.95 -42.99
CA SER A 3 -16.12 -35.73 -43.46
C SER A 3 -16.74 -34.91 -42.32
N LYS A 4 -17.24 -35.57 -41.26
CA LYS A 4 -17.79 -34.90 -40.08
C LYS A 4 -16.68 -34.25 -39.25
N GLU A 5 -15.56 -34.95 -39.10
CA GLU A 5 -14.36 -34.45 -38.42
C GLU A 5 -13.79 -33.22 -39.15
N ILE A 6 -13.67 -33.25 -40.48
CA ILE A 6 -13.24 -32.09 -41.28
C ILE A 6 -14.21 -30.92 -41.10
N LEU A 7 -15.52 -31.17 -41.07
CA LEU A 7 -16.53 -30.12 -40.87
C LEU A 7 -16.40 -29.46 -39.49
N PHE A 8 -16.13 -30.24 -38.43
CA PHE A 8 -15.86 -29.68 -37.11
C PHE A 8 -14.58 -28.85 -37.06
N VAL A 9 -13.51 -29.30 -37.71
CA VAL A 9 -12.24 -28.53 -37.78
C VAL A 9 -12.44 -27.21 -38.52
N VAL A 10 -13.16 -27.22 -39.64
CA VAL A 10 -13.47 -25.99 -40.41
C VAL A 10 -14.34 -25.04 -39.60
N ALA A 11 -15.38 -25.55 -38.92
CA ALA A 11 -16.24 -24.73 -38.07
C ALA A 11 -15.46 -24.11 -36.89
N PHE A 12 -14.55 -24.87 -36.27
CA PHE A 12 -13.72 -24.38 -35.19
C PHE A 12 -12.75 -23.26 -35.64
N MET A 13 -12.11 -23.43 -36.80
CA MET A 13 -11.25 -22.40 -37.39
C MET A 13 -12.01 -21.12 -37.76
N LEU A 14 -13.27 -21.27 -38.19
CA LEU A 14 -14.14 -20.13 -38.48
C LEU A 14 -14.45 -19.32 -37.20
N ILE A 15 -14.78 -20.01 -36.10
CA ILE A 15 -15.07 -19.36 -34.81
C ILE A 15 -13.83 -18.62 -34.28
N ILE A 16 -12.64 -19.23 -34.36
CA ILE A 16 -11.39 -18.57 -33.95
C ILE A 16 -11.13 -17.31 -34.77
N SER A 17 -11.33 -17.39 -36.09
CA SER A 17 -11.15 -16.25 -37.00
C SER A 17 -12.09 -15.08 -36.66
N ILE A 18 -13.36 -15.39 -36.36
CA ILE A 18 -14.36 -14.39 -35.96
C ILE A 18 -14.00 -13.78 -34.60
N ALA A 19 -13.52 -14.57 -33.63
CA ALA A 19 -13.12 -14.07 -32.32
C ALA A 19 -11.92 -13.11 -32.41
N ILE A 20 -10.91 -13.42 -33.24
CA ILE A 20 -9.77 -12.52 -33.49
C ILE A 20 -10.21 -11.24 -34.22
N GLY A 21 -11.16 -11.36 -35.17
CA GLY A 21 -11.74 -10.19 -35.83
C GLY A 21 -12.49 -9.27 -34.86
N ALA A 22 -13.26 -9.85 -33.93
CA ALA A 22 -14.01 -9.10 -32.93
C ALA A 22 -13.10 -8.37 -31.91
N THR A 23 -11.97 -8.96 -31.51
CA THR A 23 -11.02 -8.30 -30.61
C THR A 23 -10.27 -7.14 -31.28
N LYS A 24 -10.08 -7.17 -32.60
CA LYS A 24 -9.52 -6.04 -33.36
C LYS A 24 -10.51 -4.91 -33.59
N LEU A 25 -11.82 -5.21 -33.66
CA LEU A 25 -12.87 -4.20 -33.88
C LEU A 25 -13.37 -3.55 -32.58
N SER A 26 -13.14 -4.18 -31.43
CA SER A 26 -13.61 -3.70 -30.11
C SER A 26 -12.59 -2.86 -29.34
N THR A 27 -11.43 -2.58 -29.93
CA THR A 27 -10.55 -1.51 -29.43
C THR A 27 -11.01 -0.20 -30.07
N PRO A 28 -11.63 0.73 -29.34
CA PRO A 28 -11.64 2.12 -29.78
C PRO A 28 -10.18 2.58 -29.79
N GLN A 29 -9.56 2.46 -30.95
CA GLN A 29 -8.32 3.12 -31.28
C GLN A 29 -8.65 4.60 -31.32
N SER A 30 -8.48 5.28 -30.18
CA SER A 30 -8.24 6.72 -30.18
C SER A 30 -7.12 6.97 -31.18
N SER A 31 -7.46 7.69 -32.23
CA SER A 31 -6.56 8.09 -33.29
C SER A 31 -5.45 8.97 -32.72
N GLU A 32 -4.27 8.40 -32.49
CA GLU A 32 -3.00 9.13 -32.46
C GLU A 32 -1.98 8.35 -33.28
N THR A 33 -2.01 8.58 -34.59
CA THR A 33 -0.75 8.63 -35.34
C THR A 33 -0.28 10.07 -35.23
N ASP A 34 0.71 10.32 -34.39
CA ASP A 34 1.60 11.45 -34.62
C ASP A 34 3.03 11.03 -34.24
N ASP A 35 3.92 11.11 -35.21
CA ASP A 35 5.36 11.06 -35.02
C ASP A 35 5.76 12.23 -34.11
N GLN A 36 5.88 11.99 -32.80
CA GLN A 36 6.48 12.95 -31.90
C GLN A 36 7.44 12.23 -30.94
N THR A 37 8.73 12.56 -31.10
CA THR A 37 9.73 12.89 -30.07
C THR A 37 9.45 12.31 -28.67
N PRO A 38 10.42 11.66 -28.00
CA PRO A 38 10.23 11.19 -26.63
C PRO A 38 9.64 12.32 -25.79
N GLN A 39 8.37 12.14 -25.39
CA GLN A 39 7.66 13.10 -24.58
C GLN A 39 8.48 13.22 -23.30
N LYS A 40 9.16 14.35 -23.15
CA LYS A 40 9.87 14.73 -21.93
C LYS A 40 8.83 14.54 -20.84
N VAL A 41 9.04 13.55 -19.97
CA VAL A 41 8.30 13.40 -18.73
C VAL A 41 8.31 14.79 -18.13
N GLU A 42 7.15 15.42 -18.06
CA GLU A 42 7.03 16.70 -17.39
C GLU A 42 7.36 16.39 -15.94
N THR A 43 8.63 16.64 -15.58
CA THR A 43 9.08 16.59 -14.21
C THR A 43 8.22 17.61 -13.50
N VAL A 44 7.20 17.10 -12.80
CA VAL A 44 6.40 17.90 -11.88
C VAL A 44 7.43 18.48 -10.91
N SER A 45 7.74 19.75 -11.10
CA SER A 45 8.56 20.49 -10.16
C SER A 45 7.74 20.58 -8.88
N ILE A 46 8.08 19.73 -7.92
CA ILE A 46 7.56 19.84 -6.56
C ILE A 46 8.39 20.95 -5.92
N PRO A 47 7.83 22.14 -5.66
CA PRO A 47 8.61 23.29 -5.20
C PRO A 47 9.41 23.00 -3.92
N GLN A 48 8.98 22.03 -3.11
CA GLN A 48 9.65 21.57 -1.90
C GLN A 48 10.99 20.83 -2.12
N LEU A 49 11.34 20.44 -3.35
CA LEU A 49 12.60 19.72 -3.64
C LEU A 49 13.71 20.64 -4.18
N GLU A 50 13.39 21.85 -4.62
CA GLU A 50 14.32 22.77 -5.28
C GLU A 50 14.87 23.87 -4.34
N VAL A 51 14.41 23.92 -3.09
CA VAL A 51 14.82 24.95 -2.13
C VAL A 51 16.13 24.56 -1.43
N GLU A 52 17.20 25.28 -1.73
CA GLU A 52 18.42 25.30 -0.91
C GLU A 52 18.09 25.75 0.52
N GLY A 53 18.41 24.91 1.51
CA GLY A 53 18.11 25.18 2.93
C GLY A 53 16.79 24.59 3.44
N ARG A 54 16.18 23.63 2.73
CA ARG A 54 15.10 22.81 3.28
C ARG A 54 15.55 22.14 4.59
N GLU A 55 14.75 22.30 5.63
CA GLU A 55 14.89 21.53 6.87
C GLU A 55 14.91 20.04 6.54
N ALA A 56 15.90 19.33 7.08
CA ALA A 56 16.05 17.90 6.83
C ALA A 56 14.72 17.20 7.15
N SER A 57 14.17 16.45 6.20
CA SER A 57 12.94 15.66 6.47
C SER A 57 13.16 14.66 7.60
N ALA A 58 14.41 14.27 7.88
CA ALA A 58 14.79 13.49 9.04
C ALA A 58 14.50 14.19 10.39
N THR A 59 14.47 15.53 10.43
CA THR A 59 14.15 16.32 11.64
C THR A 59 12.71 16.82 11.67
N MET A 60 11.94 16.65 10.57
CA MET A 60 10.51 16.95 10.53
C MET A 60 9.71 15.85 11.25
N VAL A 61 9.68 15.92 12.58
CA VAL A 61 8.84 15.03 13.40
C VAL A 61 7.39 15.41 13.17
N LEU A 62 6.60 14.48 12.63
CA LEU A 62 5.16 14.62 12.57
C LEU A 62 4.61 14.59 14.01
N LEU A 63 4.13 15.73 14.49
CA LEU A 63 3.46 15.82 15.79
C LEU A 63 2.24 14.88 15.78
N GLY A 64 2.22 13.94 16.73
CA GLY A 64 1.15 12.94 16.82
C GLY A 64 1.30 11.75 15.87
N ALA A 65 2.48 11.54 15.26
CA ALA A 65 2.76 10.29 14.57
C ALA A 65 2.65 9.10 15.56
N PRO A 66 2.01 8.00 15.14
CA PRO A 66 1.98 6.79 15.95
C PRO A 66 3.41 6.26 16.16
N PRO A 67 3.79 5.82 17.37
CA PRO A 67 5.07 5.17 17.59
C PRO A 67 5.20 3.90 16.76
N MET A 68 6.39 3.63 16.25
CA MET A 68 6.69 2.40 15.53
C MET A 68 6.58 1.19 16.48
N GLN A 69 6.11 0.07 15.95
CA GLN A 69 6.11 -1.20 16.66
C GLN A 69 7.55 -1.73 16.74
N PRO A 70 8.04 -2.13 17.93
CA PRO A 70 9.35 -2.76 18.05
C PRO A 70 9.45 -4.04 17.21
N ALA A 71 10.63 -4.32 16.65
CA ALA A 71 10.83 -5.45 15.74
C ALA A 71 10.51 -6.82 16.36
N ASP A 72 10.71 -6.98 17.67
CA ASP A 72 10.42 -8.19 18.43
C ASP A 72 8.93 -8.35 18.80
N HIS A 73 8.09 -7.40 18.42
CA HIS A 73 6.64 -7.43 18.69
C HIS A 73 5.82 -7.83 17.46
N ILE A 74 6.44 -8.05 16.29
CA ILE A 74 5.74 -8.34 15.02
C ILE A 74 4.79 -9.54 15.11
N ASP A 75 5.19 -10.59 15.83
CA ASP A 75 4.43 -11.82 15.99
C ASP A 75 3.35 -11.74 17.09
N ARG A 76 3.20 -10.59 17.76
CA ARG A 76 2.17 -10.38 18.79
C ARG A 76 0.82 -9.98 18.21
N TRP A 77 0.79 -9.55 16.96
CA TRP A 77 -0.46 -9.26 16.26
C TRP A 77 -1.13 -10.56 15.83
N ASN A 78 -2.38 -10.76 16.21
CA ASN A 78 -3.21 -11.84 15.70
C ASN A 78 -4.42 -11.24 14.94
N PRO A 79 -4.48 -11.44 13.60
CA PRO A 79 -5.55 -10.86 12.77
C PRO A 79 -6.94 -11.46 13.02
N GLU A 80 -7.06 -12.53 13.81
CA GLU A 80 -8.38 -13.09 14.17
C GLU A 80 -9.02 -12.38 15.36
N ILE A 81 -8.21 -11.84 16.28
CA ILE A 81 -8.67 -11.19 17.52
C ILE A 81 -8.32 -9.70 17.58
N HIS A 82 -7.66 -9.18 16.54
CA HIS A 82 -7.34 -7.77 16.35
C HIS A 82 -6.64 -7.16 17.58
N HIS A 83 -7.11 -6.01 18.07
CA HIS A 83 -6.55 -5.28 19.20
C HIS A 83 -6.42 -6.12 20.47
N GLU A 84 -7.23 -7.17 20.67
CA GLU A 84 -7.18 -8.00 21.87
C GLU A 84 -5.79 -8.66 22.05
N SER A 85 -5.12 -9.01 20.93
CA SER A 85 -3.78 -9.59 20.99
C SER A 85 -2.75 -8.59 21.56
N CYS A 86 -2.84 -7.32 21.15
CA CYS A 86 -1.99 -6.24 21.63
C CYS A 86 -2.35 -5.83 23.06
N MET A 87 -3.65 -5.77 23.37
CA MET A 87 -4.16 -5.35 24.67
C MET A 87 -3.86 -6.33 25.80
N THR A 88 -3.46 -7.57 25.49
CA THR A 88 -2.90 -8.51 26.47
C THR A 88 -1.79 -7.88 27.31
N CYS A 89 -0.97 -7.01 26.70
CA CYS A 89 0.02 -6.22 27.44
C CYS A 89 -0.44 -4.76 27.62
N HIS A 90 -0.93 -4.13 26.55
CA HIS A 90 -1.21 -2.70 26.55
C HIS A 90 -2.41 -2.27 27.44
N ALA A 91 -3.25 -3.20 27.88
CA ALA A 91 -4.31 -2.94 28.87
C ALA A 91 -3.89 -3.17 30.32
N VAL A 92 -2.72 -3.79 30.56
CA VAL A 92 -2.31 -4.31 31.87
C VAL A 92 -1.09 -3.53 32.36
N PRO A 93 -1.25 -2.58 33.31
CA PRO A 93 -0.17 -1.72 33.79
C PRO A 93 1.06 -2.47 34.29
N GLU A 94 0.86 -3.66 34.85
CA GLU A 94 1.91 -4.51 35.44
C GLU A 94 2.91 -5.04 34.40
N THR A 95 2.56 -5.03 33.11
CA THR A 95 3.44 -5.50 32.04
C THR A 95 4.51 -4.49 31.65
N GLY A 96 4.35 -3.22 32.06
CA GLY A 96 5.21 -2.12 31.64
C GLY A 96 4.97 -1.63 30.21
N ALA A 97 4.04 -2.24 29.47
CA ALA A 97 3.63 -1.74 28.17
C ALA A 97 2.80 -0.45 28.32
N PRO A 98 3.05 0.59 27.52
CA PRO A 98 2.31 1.84 27.63
C PRO A 98 0.85 1.65 27.22
N THR A 99 -0.08 2.07 28.07
CA THR A 99 -1.50 2.05 27.73
C THR A 99 -1.80 3.03 26.60
N PRO A 100 -2.62 2.65 25.59
CA PRO A 100 -3.00 3.55 24.53
C PRO A 100 -3.67 4.82 25.10
N PRO A 101 -3.42 6.01 24.53
CA PRO A 101 -4.07 7.24 24.95
C PRO A 101 -5.56 7.27 24.56
N ALA A 102 -6.29 8.22 25.14
CA ALA A 102 -7.74 8.37 25.01
C ALA A 102 -8.29 8.33 23.57
N ASN A 103 -7.54 8.88 22.60
CA ASN A 103 -7.92 8.89 21.19
C ASN A 103 -7.90 7.51 20.48
N HIS A 104 -7.62 6.43 21.21
CA HIS A 104 -7.73 5.04 20.75
C HIS A 104 -9.07 4.39 21.13
N TYR A 105 -9.85 5.05 21.98
CA TYR A 105 -11.09 4.52 22.53
C TYR A 105 -12.29 5.34 22.04
N TYR A 106 -13.47 4.72 22.05
CA TYR A 106 -14.71 5.46 21.88
C TYR A 106 -14.90 6.45 23.03
N ASP A 107 -15.45 7.63 22.69
CA ASP A 107 -15.76 8.70 23.65
C ASP A 107 -14.57 9.17 24.50
N GLU A 108 -13.33 8.88 24.07
CA GLU A 108 -12.09 9.20 24.78
C GLU A 108 -11.96 8.55 26.18
N ASP A 109 -12.74 7.49 26.46
CA ASP A 109 -12.66 6.73 27.72
C ASP A 109 -11.61 5.61 27.62
N THR A 110 -10.48 5.77 28.31
CA THR A 110 -9.38 4.77 28.33
C THR A 110 -9.75 3.45 29.01
N LYS A 111 -10.92 3.36 29.64
CA LYS A 111 -11.47 2.12 30.19
C LYS A 111 -12.58 1.53 29.32
N GLY A 112 -12.94 2.23 28.25
CA GLY A 112 -14.01 1.87 27.32
C GLY A 112 -13.56 0.93 26.20
N THR A 113 -14.39 0.83 25.18
CA THR A 113 -14.13 0.01 24.00
C THR A 113 -13.11 0.68 23.08
N ILE A 114 -12.16 -0.10 22.56
CA ILE A 114 -11.22 0.38 21.55
C ILE A 114 -11.96 0.70 20.25
N PHE A 115 -11.74 1.89 19.73
CA PHE A 115 -12.20 2.32 18.40
C PHE A 115 -11.17 1.97 17.32
N ARG A 116 -9.87 2.14 17.61
CA ARG A 116 -8.77 1.83 16.69
C ARG A 116 -8.34 0.38 16.86
N ASP A 117 -9.17 -0.53 16.36
CA ASP A 117 -9.04 -1.97 16.62
C ASP A 117 -7.91 -2.66 15.82
N ASN A 118 -7.47 -2.06 14.71
CA ASN A 118 -6.40 -2.59 13.88
C ASN A 118 -5.10 -1.83 14.05
N CYS A 119 -4.35 -2.16 15.11
CA CYS A 119 -3.18 -1.43 15.57
C CYS A 119 -2.08 -1.32 14.49
N GLN A 120 -1.87 -2.37 13.70
CA GLN A 120 -0.80 -2.43 12.69
C GLN A 120 -1.02 -1.51 11.48
N GLN A 121 -2.24 -0.96 11.30
CA GLN A 121 -2.48 0.05 10.25
C GLN A 121 -1.75 1.36 10.51
N CYS A 122 -1.41 1.64 11.77
CA CYS A 122 -0.73 2.88 12.18
C CYS A 122 0.62 2.60 12.85
N HIS A 123 0.71 1.56 13.68
CA HIS A 123 1.93 1.17 14.38
C HIS A 123 2.74 0.17 13.55
N ALA A 124 3.43 0.67 12.53
CA ALA A 124 4.25 -0.16 11.65
C ALA A 124 5.56 -0.60 12.33
N THR A 125 6.07 -1.77 11.96
CA THR A 125 7.43 -2.20 12.34
C THR A 125 8.47 -1.49 11.49
N GLN A 126 9.55 -1.02 12.11
CA GLN A 126 10.71 -0.50 11.38
C GLN A 126 11.78 -1.59 11.25
N ASN A 127 11.89 -2.19 10.07
CA ASN A 127 12.84 -3.28 9.81
C ASN A 127 14.18 -2.79 9.24
N ASP A 128 14.24 -1.54 8.77
CA ASP A 128 15.46 -0.96 8.20
C ASP A 128 16.09 0.03 9.20
N SER A 129 17.39 -0.15 9.44
CA SER A 129 18.21 0.76 10.24
C SER A 129 18.79 1.90 9.42
N LYS A 130 18.66 1.86 8.08
CA LYS A 130 19.13 2.92 7.19
C LYS A 130 18.21 4.14 7.30
N THR A 131 18.81 5.30 7.14
CA THR A 131 18.10 6.58 7.10
C THR A 131 17.21 6.64 5.85
N ALA A 132 16.03 7.25 5.98
CA ALA A 132 15.09 7.40 4.87
C ALA A 132 15.63 8.25 3.71
N PHE A 133 16.71 8.99 3.95
CA PHE A 133 17.41 9.80 2.97
C PHE A 133 18.89 9.44 2.98
N ASN A 134 19.54 9.50 1.81
CA ASN A 134 20.97 9.28 1.68
C ASN A 134 21.70 10.34 2.51
N GLU A 135 22.21 9.95 3.68
CA GLU A 135 23.23 10.74 4.35
C GLU A 135 24.52 10.47 3.57
N GLU A 136 25.13 11.51 3.00
CA GLU A 136 26.48 11.38 2.47
C GLU A 136 27.39 10.96 3.64
N GLU A 137 28.03 9.80 3.53
CA GLU A 137 29.07 9.37 4.46
C GLU A 137 30.13 10.48 4.52
N LYS A 138 30.22 11.16 5.67
CA LYS A 138 31.27 12.14 5.95
C LYS A 138 32.56 11.48 6.41
#